data_AF-A0A7S0NE04-F1
#
_entry.id   AF-A0A7S0NE04-F1
#
_cell.length_a   1.000
_cell.length_b   1.000
_cell.length_c   1.000
_cell.angle_alpha   90.00
_cell.angle_beta   90.00
_cell.angle_gamma   90.00
#
_symmetry.space_group_name_H-M   'P 1'
#
loop_
_entity.id
_entity.type
_entity.pdbx_description
1 polymer ?
#
loop_
_entity_poly.entity_id
_entity_poly.type
_entity_poly.pdbx_seq_one_letter_code
_entity_poly.pdbx_strand_id
1 'polypeptide(L)'
;MLMLAQALLLATAAATETSSGETAATGTVPVTCIDEFDSTQLSEAVDAAMMELQGTKGWFHALKTSTGYHNAQSVNSCTPGPQWVYPSAADAKGLLKRVLETGELKVAGVQWTKGEQADYITDPLNPTGFWPEYLKEIVQKLSDNYGMAIKLTRVYYTTSNGVGASAKVGHAVANGDDDMSEPYYYLGGAHDGKPRIESMAFSCITAGLESFFFTKAS
;
A
#
# COMPACT_ATOMS: atom_id res chain seq x y z
N MET A 1 -37.60 13.18 49.72
CA MET A 1 -37.11 11.90 49.16
C MET A 1 -36.30 12.26 47.93
N LEU A 2 -35.01 12.63 47.96
CA LEU A 2 -33.82 12.04 48.57
C LEU A 2 -33.64 10.55 48.33
N MET A 3 -32.55 10.22 47.63
CA MET A 3 -31.85 8.93 47.38
C MET A 3 -31.66 8.73 45.86
N LEU A 4 -30.47 8.42 45.32
CA LEU A 4 -29.13 8.29 45.87
C LEU A 4 -28.16 8.39 44.67
N ALA A 5 -27.00 9.01 44.86
CA ALA A 5 -25.92 9.10 43.89
C ALA A 5 -25.22 7.75 43.66
N GLN A 6 -24.68 7.53 42.46
CA GLN A 6 -23.42 6.79 42.27
C GLN A 6 -22.77 7.21 40.95
N ALA A 7 -21.77 8.06 41.06
CA ALA A 7 -20.77 8.31 40.04
C ALA A 7 -19.70 7.21 40.14
N LEU A 8 -19.38 6.56 39.03
CA LEU A 8 -18.26 5.62 38.96
C LEU A 8 -17.06 6.36 38.35
N LEU A 9 -16.15 6.80 39.23
CA LEU A 9 -14.77 7.13 38.90
C LEU A 9 -14.05 5.83 38.51
N LEU A 10 -13.38 5.82 37.36
CA LEU A 10 -12.25 4.91 37.11
C LEU A 10 -11.04 5.77 36.76
N ALA A 11 -10.16 5.92 37.74
CA ALA A 11 -8.86 6.56 37.59
C ALA A 11 -7.77 5.48 37.54
N THR A 12 -6.91 5.64 36.53
CA THR A 12 -5.45 5.38 36.49
C THR A 12 -4.91 3.97 36.70
N ALA A 13 -4.17 3.50 35.67
CA ALA A 13 -2.83 2.96 35.86
C ALA A 13 -1.94 3.46 34.71
N ALA A 14 -1.29 4.61 34.91
CA ALA A 14 -0.11 4.99 34.15
C ALA A 14 1.08 4.24 34.76
N ALA A 15 1.64 3.28 34.03
CA ALA A 15 2.89 2.64 34.41
C ALA A 15 4.01 3.69 34.25
N THR A 16 4.37 4.31 35.36
CA THR A 16 5.55 5.15 35.48
C THR A 16 6.66 4.24 35.97
N GLU A 17 7.45 3.67 35.07
CA GLU A 17 8.66 2.98 35.47
C GLU A 17 9.68 4.02 35.91
N THR A 18 9.97 3.97 37.21
CA THR A 18 10.97 4.77 37.88
C THR A 18 12.32 4.11 37.61
N SER A 19 13.13 4.66 36.70
CA SER A 19 14.55 4.33 36.69
C SER A 19 15.25 5.18 37.76
N SER A 20 15.75 4.48 38.78
CA SER A 20 16.62 4.99 39.82
C SER A 20 17.86 5.65 39.20
N GLY A 21 18.21 6.82 39.72
CA GLY A 21 19.22 7.69 39.15
C GLY A 21 20.62 7.11 39.07
N GLU A 22 21.30 7.51 38.00
CA GLU A 22 22.73 7.77 37.99
C GLU A 22 22.95 9.05 37.17
N THR A 23 23.44 10.09 37.83
CA THR A 23 23.94 11.30 37.17
C THR A 23 25.18 10.95 36.37
N ALA A 24 25.04 10.86 35.06
CA ALA A 24 26.14 11.01 34.11
C ALA A 24 25.67 11.95 32.99
N ALA A 25 26.18 13.18 33.02
CA ALA A 25 26.05 14.12 31.93
C ALA A 25 26.86 13.59 30.73
N THR A 26 26.17 12.94 29.81
CA THR A 26 26.67 12.72 28.45
C THR A 26 25.59 13.18 27.51
N GLY A 27 25.87 14.23 26.73
CA GLY A 27 24.99 14.72 25.68
C GLY A 27 24.78 13.64 24.62
N THR A 28 23.80 12.78 24.81
CA THR A 28 23.27 11.92 23.77
C THR A 28 22.37 12.78 22.90
N VAL A 29 22.94 13.25 21.79
CA VAL A 29 22.14 13.67 20.64
C VAL A 29 21.19 12.49 20.34
N PRO A 30 19.86 12.69 20.32
CA PRO A 30 18.95 11.61 19.97
C PRO A 30 19.36 11.09 18.60
N VAL A 31 19.76 9.82 18.55
CA VAL A 31 20.03 9.15 17.28
C VAL A 31 18.68 8.91 16.64
N THR A 32 18.30 9.79 15.73
CA THR A 32 17.15 9.57 14.87
C THR A 32 17.54 8.50 13.87
N CYS A 33 17.12 7.25 14.08
CA CYS A 33 17.20 6.21 13.06
C CYS A 33 16.25 6.61 11.94
N ILE A 34 16.79 7.23 10.88
CA ILE A 34 16.04 7.47 9.65
C ILE A 34 16.17 6.18 8.84
N ASP A 35 15.11 5.39 8.81
CA ASP A 35 14.99 4.31 7.84
C ASP A 35 14.73 4.94 6.48
N GLU A 36 15.73 4.87 5.59
CA GLU A 36 15.66 5.41 4.24
C GLU A 36 14.64 4.68 3.36
N PHE A 37 14.18 3.50 3.77
CA PHE A 37 13.20 2.68 3.08
C PHE A 37 11.88 2.55 3.85
N ASP A 38 11.62 3.41 4.84
CA ASP A 38 10.30 3.47 5.50
C ASP A 38 9.20 3.72 4.46
N SER A 39 8.25 2.79 4.39
CA SER A 39 7.15 2.80 3.43
C SER A 39 5.90 3.52 3.93
N THR A 40 5.90 4.01 5.17
CA THR A 40 4.71 4.56 5.84
C THR A 40 4.07 5.68 5.03
N GLN A 41 4.83 6.75 4.73
CA GLN A 41 4.30 7.88 4.00
C GLN A 41 3.98 7.58 2.52
N LEU A 42 4.71 6.64 1.90
CA LEU A 42 4.36 6.21 0.54
C LEU A 42 3.00 5.50 0.54
N SER A 43 2.77 4.64 1.54
CA SER A 43 1.51 3.92 1.71
C SER A 43 0.36 4.90 1.99
N GLU A 44 0.55 5.89 2.87
CA GLU A 44 -0.42 6.97 3.13
C GLU A 44 -0.77 7.76 1.86
N ALA A 45 0.24 8.10 1.04
CA ALA A 45 0.01 8.81 -0.21
C ALA A 45 -0.76 7.96 -1.23
N VAL A 46 -0.43 6.68 -1.36
CA VAL A 46 -1.13 5.73 -2.23
C VAL A 46 -2.56 5.52 -1.74
N ASP A 47 -2.78 5.42 -0.44
CA ASP A 47 -4.11 5.29 0.16
C ASP A 47 -4.98 6.52 -0.09
N ALA A 48 -4.43 7.73 0.07
CA ALA A 48 -5.11 8.98 -0.26
C ALA A 48 -5.53 9.01 -1.75
N ALA A 49 -4.61 8.69 -2.66
CA ALA A 49 -4.90 8.59 -4.10
C ALA A 49 -6.02 7.59 -4.40
N MET A 50 -5.97 6.40 -3.81
CA MET A 50 -7.00 5.39 -4.00
C MET A 50 -8.36 5.82 -3.45
N MET A 51 -8.40 6.46 -2.28
CA MET A 51 -9.65 6.92 -1.66
C MET A 51 -10.29 8.08 -2.43
N GLU A 52 -9.49 8.96 -3.05
CA GLU A 52 -10.01 9.97 -3.98
C GLU A 52 -10.63 9.35 -5.24
N LEU A 53 -9.97 8.33 -5.81
CA LEU A 53 -10.50 7.60 -6.95
C LEU A 53 -11.81 6.88 -6.60
N GLN A 54 -11.86 6.19 -5.46
CA GLN A 54 -13.09 5.52 -4.98
C GLN A 54 -14.21 6.53 -4.63
N GLY A 55 -13.85 7.72 -4.16
CA GLY A 55 -14.80 8.83 -3.94
C GLY A 55 -15.35 9.43 -5.24
N THR A 56 -14.72 9.16 -6.38
CA THR A 56 -15.16 9.65 -7.69
C THR A 56 -16.32 8.80 -8.21
N LYS A 57 -17.50 9.43 -8.33
CA LYS A 57 -18.73 8.75 -8.76
C LYS A 57 -18.54 7.99 -10.08
N GLY A 58 -18.73 6.67 -10.03
CA GLY A 58 -18.73 5.81 -11.21
C GLY A 58 -17.34 5.44 -11.73
N TRP A 59 -16.27 5.91 -11.10
CA TRP A 59 -14.88 5.67 -11.55
C TRP A 59 -14.58 4.18 -11.73
N PHE A 60 -14.75 3.37 -10.68
CA PHE A 60 -14.44 1.94 -10.74
C PHE A 60 -15.28 1.20 -11.80
N HIS A 61 -16.55 1.60 -11.97
CA HIS A 61 -17.42 1.05 -13.00
C HIS A 61 -16.93 1.41 -14.41
N ALA A 62 -16.49 2.66 -14.61
CA ALA A 62 -15.92 3.12 -15.87
C ALA A 62 -14.64 2.34 -16.21
N LEU A 63 -13.74 2.16 -15.24
CA LEU A 63 -12.50 1.40 -15.42
C LEU A 63 -12.75 -0.07 -15.80
N LYS A 64 -13.68 -0.74 -15.10
CA LYS A 64 -14.09 -2.11 -15.46
C LYS A 64 -14.68 -2.20 -16.86
N THR A 65 -15.45 -1.19 -17.25
CA THR A 65 -16.14 -1.17 -18.55
C THR A 65 -15.16 -0.89 -19.68
N SER A 66 -14.23 0.05 -19.51
CA SER A 66 -13.23 0.40 -20.52
C SER A 66 -12.23 -0.73 -20.76
N THR A 67 -11.90 -1.50 -19.72
CA THR A 67 -10.96 -2.63 -19.79
C THR A 67 -11.64 -3.94 -20.18
N GLY A 68 -12.97 -4.03 -20.09
CA GLY A 68 -13.74 -5.25 -20.27
C GLY A 68 -13.73 -6.20 -19.06
N TYR A 69 -13.04 -5.84 -17.97
CA TYR A 69 -12.90 -6.71 -16.80
C TYR A 69 -14.09 -6.60 -15.82
N HIS A 70 -15.25 -7.10 -16.24
CA HIS A 70 -16.49 -7.00 -15.47
C HIS A 70 -16.49 -7.78 -14.14
N ASN A 71 -15.53 -8.68 -13.91
CA ASN A 71 -15.43 -9.47 -12.67
C ASN A 71 -14.64 -8.78 -11.55
N ALA A 72 -13.94 -7.68 -11.82
CA ALA A 72 -13.28 -6.91 -10.75
C ALA A 72 -14.34 -6.36 -9.77
N GLN A 73 -14.05 -6.37 -8.48
CA GLN A 73 -14.93 -5.83 -7.46
C GLN A 73 -14.26 -4.67 -6.75
N SER A 74 -15.03 -3.62 -6.49
CA SER A 74 -14.61 -2.57 -5.56
C SER A 74 -14.80 -3.17 -4.17
N VAL A 75 -13.68 -3.48 -3.52
CA VAL A 75 -13.62 -3.97 -2.15
C VAL A 75 -12.83 -2.92 -1.40
N ASN A 76 -13.36 -2.36 -0.32
CA ASN A 76 -12.65 -1.30 0.40
C ASN A 76 -12.38 -1.76 1.82
N SER A 77 -11.12 -2.04 2.16
CA SER A 77 -10.68 -2.24 3.56
C SER A 77 -10.56 -0.91 4.30
N CYS A 78 -10.60 0.19 3.56
CA CYS A 78 -10.53 1.55 4.05
C CYS A 78 -11.83 2.29 3.74
N THR A 79 -12.28 3.16 4.65
CA THR A 79 -13.47 3.99 4.40
C THR A 79 -13.03 5.29 3.73
N PRO A 80 -13.52 5.64 2.52
CA PRO A 80 -13.24 6.94 1.92
C PRO A 80 -13.71 8.09 2.82
N GLY A 81 -12.91 9.15 2.95
CA GLY A 81 -13.24 10.29 3.80
C GLY A 81 -12.08 11.26 3.99
N PRO A 82 -12.32 12.41 4.66
CA PRO A 82 -11.36 13.51 4.78
C PRO A 82 -10.11 13.17 5.60
N GLN A 83 -10.08 12.00 6.27
CA GLN A 83 -8.94 11.51 7.04
C GLN A 83 -7.78 11.01 6.17
N TRP A 84 -8.02 10.74 4.88
CA TRP A 84 -6.97 10.31 3.96
C TRP A 84 -6.29 11.52 3.34
N VAL A 85 -5.25 11.99 4.03
CA VAL A 85 -4.51 13.18 3.64
C VAL A 85 -3.16 12.74 3.07
N TYR A 86 -2.79 13.30 1.92
CA TYR A 86 -1.44 13.09 1.39
C TYR A 86 -0.40 13.69 2.35
N PRO A 87 0.69 12.97 2.64
CA PRO A 87 1.81 13.55 3.37
C PRO A 87 2.36 14.80 2.67
N SER A 88 2.85 15.75 3.46
CA SER A 88 3.49 16.97 2.95
C SER A 88 4.74 16.62 2.14
N ALA A 89 4.85 17.15 0.92
CA ALA A 89 6.05 16.98 0.10
C ALA A 89 7.32 17.52 0.77
N ALA A 90 7.20 18.62 1.53
CA ALA A 90 8.32 19.24 2.23
C ALA A 90 8.81 18.40 3.42
N ASP A 91 7.93 17.59 4.00
CA ASP A 91 8.20 16.74 5.17
C ASP A 91 8.31 15.26 4.78
N ALA A 92 8.41 14.97 3.49
CA ALA A 92 8.48 13.62 2.97
C ALA A 92 9.73 12.88 3.48
N LYS A 93 9.56 11.61 3.82
CA LYS A 93 10.59 10.69 4.33
C LYS A 93 10.50 9.34 3.63
N GLY A 94 11.54 8.52 3.83
CA GLY A 94 11.60 7.15 3.33
C GLY A 94 11.35 7.05 1.82
N LEU A 95 10.52 6.08 1.43
CA LEU A 95 10.22 5.81 0.03
C LEU A 95 9.45 6.94 -0.66
N LEU A 96 8.55 7.64 0.05
CA LEU A 96 7.84 8.77 -0.56
C LEU A 96 8.83 9.88 -0.93
N LYS A 97 9.77 10.20 -0.04
CA LYS A 97 10.82 11.17 -0.33
C LYS A 97 11.60 10.78 -1.58
N ARG A 98 12.02 9.51 -1.68
CA ARG A 98 12.73 8.99 -2.85
C ARG A 98 11.93 9.24 -4.14
N VAL A 99 10.65 8.89 -4.16
CA VAL A 99 9.77 9.07 -5.34
C VAL A 99 9.65 10.55 -5.72
N LEU A 100 9.49 11.45 -4.75
CA LEU A 100 9.37 12.89 -5.00
C LEU A 100 10.68 13.53 -5.46
N GLU A 101 11.83 13.05 -4.97
CA GLU A 101 13.15 13.53 -5.39
C GLU A 101 13.55 13.02 -6.79
N THR A 102 13.21 11.78 -7.12
CA THR A 102 13.54 11.18 -8.43
C THR A 102 12.51 11.46 -9.50
N GLY A 103 11.27 11.76 -9.11
CA GLY A 103 10.11 11.80 -10.02
C GLY A 103 9.78 10.42 -10.60
N GLU A 104 10.18 9.34 -9.94
CA GLU A 104 9.99 7.96 -10.41
C GLU A 104 9.43 7.07 -9.28
N LEU A 105 8.37 6.32 -9.60
CA LEU A 105 7.84 5.26 -8.76
C LEU A 105 8.18 3.90 -9.39
N LYS A 106 9.02 3.11 -8.72
CA LYS A 106 9.43 1.77 -9.13
C LYS A 106 8.49 0.72 -8.55
N VAL A 107 7.86 -0.03 -9.44
CA VAL A 107 6.86 -1.02 -9.09
C VAL A 107 7.31 -2.42 -9.50
N ALA A 108 7.49 -3.28 -8.51
CA ALA A 108 7.92 -4.66 -8.66
C ALA A 108 6.77 -5.56 -9.13
N GLY A 109 7.01 -6.39 -10.14
CA GLY A 109 5.99 -7.30 -10.66
C GLY A 109 6.56 -8.54 -11.35
N VAL A 110 5.66 -9.36 -11.86
CA VAL A 110 5.92 -10.49 -12.75
C VAL A 110 5.15 -10.27 -14.04
N GLN A 111 5.75 -10.62 -15.18
CA GLN A 111 5.06 -10.54 -16.46
C GLN A 111 4.12 -11.73 -16.61
N TRP A 112 2.87 -11.43 -16.93
CA TRP A 112 1.85 -12.41 -17.27
C TRP A 112 0.80 -11.77 -18.19
N THR A 113 0.02 -12.61 -18.86
CA THR A 113 -1.13 -12.18 -19.67
C THR A 113 -2.35 -13.03 -19.29
N LYS A 114 -3.51 -12.39 -19.11
CA LYS A 114 -4.77 -13.08 -18.80
C LYS A 114 -5.98 -12.22 -19.15
N GLY A 115 -6.49 -12.41 -20.36
CA GLY A 115 -7.71 -11.75 -20.84
C GLY A 115 -7.70 -10.25 -20.56
N GLU A 116 -8.80 -9.75 -20.01
CA GLU A 116 -9.01 -8.33 -19.69
C GLU A 116 -8.27 -7.87 -18.41
N GLN A 117 -7.68 -8.81 -17.65
CA GLN A 117 -7.02 -8.49 -16.37
C GLN A 117 -5.73 -7.72 -16.61
N ALA A 118 -4.89 -8.23 -17.51
CA ALA A 118 -3.66 -7.58 -17.94
C ALA A 118 -3.02 -8.30 -19.13
N ASP A 119 -2.24 -7.53 -19.90
CA ASP A 119 -1.16 -8.00 -20.77
C ASP A 119 0.14 -7.23 -20.43
N TYR A 120 1.02 -7.89 -19.67
CA TYR A 120 2.35 -7.40 -19.30
C TYR A 120 3.47 -7.97 -20.19
N ILE A 121 3.13 -8.75 -21.22
CA ILE A 121 4.10 -9.45 -22.06
C ILE A 121 4.28 -8.75 -23.41
N THR A 122 3.19 -8.35 -24.08
CA THR A 122 3.25 -7.83 -25.45
C THR A 122 3.98 -6.49 -25.55
N ASP A 123 3.63 -5.54 -24.69
CA ASP A 123 4.36 -4.28 -24.49
C ASP A 123 4.60 -4.07 -22.98
N PRO A 124 5.73 -4.55 -22.44
CA PRO A 124 6.00 -4.45 -21.01
C PRO A 124 6.18 -3.01 -20.51
N LEU A 125 6.50 -2.06 -21.40
CA LEU A 125 6.67 -0.65 -21.08
C LEU A 125 5.32 0.07 -21.00
N ASN A 126 4.34 -0.37 -21.80
CA ASN A 126 2.97 0.14 -21.79
C ASN A 126 1.96 -1.01 -21.64
N PRO A 127 1.95 -1.73 -20.50
CA PRO A 127 1.06 -2.85 -20.32
C PRO A 127 -0.40 -2.39 -20.31
N THR A 128 -1.29 -3.24 -20.81
CA THR A 128 -2.72 -2.92 -20.96
C THR A 128 -3.59 -3.85 -20.13
N GLY A 129 -4.85 -3.47 -19.89
CA GLY A 129 -5.82 -4.23 -19.10
C GLY A 129 -6.14 -3.56 -17.76
N PHE A 130 -6.94 -4.24 -16.93
CA PHE A 130 -7.44 -3.67 -15.68
C PHE A 130 -6.34 -3.23 -14.71
N TRP A 131 -5.41 -4.13 -14.33
CA TRP A 131 -4.42 -3.81 -13.31
C TRP A 131 -3.40 -2.72 -13.72
N PRO A 132 -2.89 -2.72 -14.97
CA PRO A 132 -2.06 -1.62 -15.45
C PRO A 132 -2.73 -0.25 -15.44
N GLU A 133 -3.96 -0.15 -15.94
CA GLU A 133 -4.70 1.12 -15.98
C GLU A 133 -5.12 1.56 -14.57
N TYR A 134 -5.50 0.62 -13.71
CA TYR A 134 -5.78 0.87 -12.29
C TYR A 134 -4.59 1.54 -11.59
N LEU A 135 -3.38 0.98 -11.72
CA LEU A 135 -2.18 1.57 -11.12
C LEU A 135 -1.83 2.92 -11.74
N LYS A 136 -2.00 3.08 -13.04
CA LYS A 136 -1.73 4.33 -13.75
C LYS A 136 -2.59 5.48 -13.26
N GLU A 137 -3.88 5.23 -12.98
CA GLU A 137 -4.77 6.26 -12.42
C GLU A 137 -4.38 6.65 -10.99
N ILE A 138 -3.89 5.71 -10.17
CA ILE A 138 -3.32 6.00 -8.85
C ILE A 138 -2.09 6.90 -8.98
N VAL A 139 -1.15 6.56 -9.88
CA VAL A 139 0.06 7.37 -10.11
C VAL A 139 -0.27 8.75 -10.68
N GLN A 140 -1.32 8.86 -11.49
CA GLN A 140 -1.82 10.15 -11.97
C GLN A 140 -2.31 11.01 -10.79
N LYS A 141 -3.04 10.43 -9.83
CA LYS A 141 -3.46 11.16 -8.63
C LYS A 141 -2.30 11.63 -7.76
N LEU A 142 -1.28 10.80 -7.60
CA LEU A 142 -0.04 11.22 -6.93
C LEU A 142 0.60 12.39 -7.67
N SER A 143 0.72 12.30 -9.00
CA SER A 143 1.30 13.36 -9.83
C SER A 143 0.52 14.69 -9.70
N ASP A 144 -0.82 14.61 -9.78
CA ASP A 144 -1.71 15.77 -9.66
C ASP A 144 -1.58 16.41 -8.27
N ASN A 145 -1.59 15.62 -7.19
CA ASN A 145 -1.48 16.11 -5.82
C ASN A 145 -0.14 16.81 -5.55
N TYR A 146 0.96 16.20 -5.98
CA TYR A 146 2.30 16.75 -5.74
C TYR A 146 2.72 17.81 -6.78
N GLY A 147 1.87 18.08 -7.77
CA GLY A 147 2.14 19.08 -8.79
C GLY A 147 3.36 18.77 -9.66
N MET A 148 3.70 17.49 -9.83
CA MET A 148 4.86 17.04 -10.60
C MET A 148 4.55 15.76 -11.37
N ALA A 149 5.25 15.53 -12.47
CA ALA A 149 5.13 14.27 -13.20
C ALA A 149 5.88 13.15 -12.43
N ILE A 150 5.14 12.13 -11.98
CA ILE A 150 5.73 10.90 -11.43
C ILE A 150 5.70 9.83 -12.52
N LYS A 151 6.88 9.40 -12.96
CA LYS A 151 7.03 8.33 -13.93
C LYS A 151 6.81 6.98 -13.25
N LEU A 152 5.86 6.20 -13.75
CA LEU A 152 5.68 4.80 -13.36
C LEU A 152 6.70 3.91 -14.09
N THR A 153 7.62 3.32 -13.35
CA THR A 153 8.60 2.35 -13.88
C THR A 153 8.31 0.97 -13.30
N ARG A 154 8.11 -0.02 -14.18
CA ARG A 154 7.84 -1.39 -13.78
C ARG A 154 9.11 -2.23 -13.84
N VAL A 155 9.41 -2.94 -12.76
CA VAL A 155 10.55 -3.85 -12.64
C VAL A 155 10.02 -5.27 -12.58
N TYR A 156 10.22 -6.02 -13.67
CA TYR A 156 9.70 -7.37 -13.76
C TYR A 156 10.74 -8.42 -13.37
N TYR A 157 10.34 -9.28 -12.43
CA TYR A 157 11.14 -10.39 -11.97
C TYR A 157 10.73 -11.68 -12.66
N THR A 158 11.72 -12.53 -12.92
CA THR A 158 11.54 -13.88 -13.46
C THR A 158 12.07 -14.91 -12.47
N THR A 159 11.55 -16.13 -12.58
CA THR A 159 12.08 -17.26 -11.80
C THR A 159 13.51 -17.53 -12.25
N SER A 160 14.46 -17.51 -11.32
CA SER A 160 15.83 -17.96 -11.59
C SER A 160 16.45 -18.50 -10.32
N ASN A 161 17.41 -19.42 -10.46
CA ASN A 161 18.15 -20.03 -9.36
C ASN A 161 17.23 -20.69 -8.30
N GLY A 162 16.12 -21.28 -8.73
CA GLY A 162 15.15 -21.94 -7.82
C GLY A 162 14.26 -21.00 -7.01
N VAL A 163 14.49 -19.67 -7.08
CA VAL A 163 13.65 -18.68 -6.41
C VAL A 163 12.56 -18.22 -7.39
N GLY A 164 11.30 -18.45 -7.01
CA GLY A 164 10.13 -18.06 -7.80
C GLY A 164 10.03 -16.54 -7.97
N ALA A 165 9.59 -16.09 -9.14
CA ALA A 165 9.46 -14.68 -9.48
C ALA A 165 8.69 -13.85 -8.42
N SER A 166 7.60 -14.40 -7.89
CA SER A 166 6.79 -13.79 -6.83
C SER A 166 7.55 -13.61 -5.50
N ALA A 167 8.47 -14.53 -5.17
CA ALA A 167 9.30 -14.41 -3.97
C ALA A 167 10.33 -13.29 -4.14
N LYS A 168 10.92 -13.16 -5.33
CA LYS A 168 11.86 -12.06 -5.64
C LYS A 168 11.21 -10.69 -5.56
N VAL A 169 9.96 -10.55 -6.03
CA VAL A 169 9.19 -9.31 -5.84
C VAL A 169 9.03 -8.99 -4.36
N GLY A 170 8.70 -10.00 -3.54
CA GLY A 170 8.62 -9.82 -2.08
C GLY A 170 9.94 -9.31 -1.48
N HIS A 171 11.07 -9.89 -1.87
CA HIS A 171 12.39 -9.42 -1.42
C HIS A 171 12.73 -8.02 -1.93
N ALA A 172 12.48 -7.71 -3.20
CA ALA A 172 12.78 -6.41 -3.78
C ALA A 172 12.03 -5.29 -3.04
N VAL A 173 10.75 -5.50 -2.72
CA VAL A 173 9.96 -4.55 -1.94
C VAL A 173 10.41 -4.50 -0.48
N ALA A 174 10.64 -5.64 0.16
CA ALA A 174 11.05 -5.70 1.56
C ALA A 174 12.43 -5.08 1.81
N ASN A 175 13.34 -5.15 0.83
CA ASN A 175 14.67 -4.55 0.90
C ASN A 175 14.70 -3.08 0.46
N GLY A 176 13.58 -2.54 -0.05
CA GLY A 176 13.51 -1.20 -0.62
C GLY A 176 14.20 -1.05 -1.98
N ASP A 177 14.54 -2.15 -2.67
CA ASP A 177 15.08 -2.13 -4.04
C ASP A 177 14.08 -1.50 -5.02
N ASP A 178 12.79 -1.82 -4.82
CA ASP A 178 11.63 -1.23 -5.48
C ASP A 178 10.72 -0.55 -4.43
N ASP A 179 9.92 0.44 -4.86
CA ASP A 179 9.09 1.24 -3.94
C ASP A 179 7.84 0.49 -3.45
N MET A 180 7.25 -0.32 -4.33
CA MET A 180 6.05 -1.12 -4.02
C MET A 180 5.89 -2.27 -5.03
N SER A 181 4.96 -3.18 -4.80
CA SER A 181 4.57 -4.19 -5.79
C SER A 181 3.42 -3.71 -6.69
N GLU A 182 3.20 -4.38 -7.82
CA GLU A 182 1.97 -4.25 -8.61
C GLU A 182 0.71 -4.57 -7.76
N PRO A 183 -0.46 -3.96 -8.04
CA PRO A 183 -1.66 -4.11 -7.21
C PRO A 183 -2.38 -5.46 -7.36
N TYR A 184 -1.96 -6.33 -8.28
CA TYR A 184 -2.60 -7.64 -8.48
C TYR A 184 -2.17 -8.72 -7.47
N TYR A 185 -1.27 -8.42 -6.54
CA TYR A 185 -0.80 -9.39 -5.57
C TYR A 185 -1.83 -9.66 -4.47
N TYR A 186 -2.12 -10.94 -4.23
CA TYR A 186 -2.96 -11.35 -3.11
C TYR A 186 -2.19 -11.27 -1.79
N LEU A 187 -2.85 -10.70 -0.76
CA LEU A 187 -2.33 -10.68 0.62
C LEU A 187 -2.15 -12.07 1.23
N GLY A 188 -2.96 -13.05 0.79
CA GLY A 188 -2.86 -14.45 1.22
C GLY A 188 -1.63 -15.20 0.69
N GLY A 189 -0.74 -14.54 -0.06
CA GLY A 189 0.55 -15.12 -0.46
C GLY A 189 1.55 -15.19 0.71
N ALA A 190 2.69 -15.83 0.47
CA ALA A 190 3.78 -15.93 1.45
C ALA A 190 4.98 -15.03 1.09
N HIS A 191 5.71 -14.61 2.13
CA HIS A 191 7.05 -14.02 2.07
C HIS A 191 7.86 -14.62 3.23
N ASP A 192 9.03 -15.22 2.92
CA ASP A 192 9.91 -15.89 3.89
C ASP A 192 9.21 -16.88 4.83
N GLY A 193 8.29 -17.66 4.26
CA GLY A 193 7.55 -18.69 4.99
C GLY A 193 6.45 -18.15 5.91
N LYS A 194 6.20 -16.83 5.91
CA LYS A 194 5.10 -16.18 6.64
C LYS A 194 4.04 -15.66 5.68
N PRO A 195 2.77 -15.56 6.09
CA PRO A 195 1.75 -14.84 5.32
C PRO A 195 2.19 -13.39 5.10
N ARG A 196 2.04 -12.85 3.88
CA ARG A 196 2.44 -11.46 3.57
C ARG A 196 1.74 -10.43 4.45
N ILE A 197 0.48 -10.69 4.78
CA ILE A 197 -0.31 -9.86 5.70
C ILE A 197 0.31 -9.74 7.10
N GLU A 198 1.17 -10.68 7.49
CA GLU A 198 1.87 -10.70 8.78
C GLU A 198 3.33 -10.25 8.69
N SER A 199 3.90 -10.20 7.48
CA SER A 199 5.35 -9.98 7.27
C SER A 199 5.69 -8.77 6.41
N MET A 200 4.70 -8.09 5.83
CA MET A 200 4.89 -6.92 4.97
C MET A 200 3.88 -5.84 5.34
N ALA A 201 4.28 -4.58 5.17
CA ALA A 201 3.33 -3.47 5.18
C ALA A 201 2.46 -3.52 3.91
N PHE A 202 1.19 -3.12 4.03
CA PHE A 202 0.27 -3.04 2.91
C PHE A 202 -0.60 -1.79 3.02
N SER A 203 -0.93 -1.24 1.85
CA SER A 203 -1.90 -0.16 1.66
C SER A 203 -3.33 -0.70 1.78
N CYS A 204 -4.34 0.17 1.68
CA CYS A 204 -5.73 -0.22 1.53
C CYS A 204 -5.94 -1.23 0.40
N ILE A 205 -6.81 -2.20 0.64
CA ILE A 205 -7.36 -3.08 -0.39
C ILE A 205 -8.58 -2.37 -0.98
N THR A 206 -8.56 -2.16 -2.29
CA THR A 206 -9.50 -1.28 -3.01
C THR A 206 -10.05 -1.93 -4.29
N ALA A 207 -9.43 -3.04 -4.72
CA ALA A 207 -9.87 -3.87 -5.83
C ALA A 207 -9.61 -5.36 -5.53
N GLY A 208 -10.51 -6.23 -5.96
CA GLY A 208 -10.41 -7.67 -5.70
C GLY A 208 -11.32 -8.49 -6.58
N LEU A 209 -11.40 -9.79 -6.29
CA LEU A 209 -12.28 -10.74 -6.97
C LEU A 209 -13.35 -11.24 -6.00
N GLU A 210 -14.52 -11.60 -6.52
CA GLU A 210 -15.57 -12.26 -5.71
C GLU A 210 -15.07 -13.62 -5.21
N SER A 211 -15.29 -13.90 -3.93
CA SER A 211 -15.14 -15.24 -3.38
C SER A 211 -16.42 -16.03 -3.61
N PHE A 212 -16.34 -17.14 -4.32
CA PHE A 212 -17.46 -18.06 -4.51
C PHE A 212 -17.33 -19.26 -3.59
N PHE A 213 -18.32 -19.46 -2.71
CA PHE A 213 -18.44 -20.65 -1.87
C PHE A 213 -19.69 -21.41 -2.30
N PHE A 214 -19.53 -22.64 -2.80
CA PHE A 214 -20.65 -23.51 -3.14
C PHE A 214 -20.64 -24.73 -2.23
N THR A 215 -21.83 -25.15 -1.80
CA THR A 215 -22.03 -26.43 -1.08
C THR A 215 -22.93 -27.33 -1.91
N LYS A 216 -23.00 -28.62 -1.54
CA LYS A 216 -23.84 -29.58 -2.26
C LYS A 216 -25.30 -29.11 -2.26
N ALA A 217 -25.90 -29.01 -3.44
CA ALA A 217 -27.34 -28.86 -3.57
C ALA A 217 -28.01 -30.11 -2.97
N SER A 218 -28.89 -29.90 -1.98
CA SER A 218 -29.64 -30.96 -1.28
C SER A 218 -30.38 -31.88 -2.24
#